data_AF-A0A8H3B2X0-F1
#
_entry.id   AF-A0A8H3B2X0-F1
#
_cell.length_a   1.000
_cell.length_b   1.000
_cell.length_c   1.000
_cell.angle_alpha   90.00
_cell.angle_beta   90.00
_cell.angle_gamma   90.00
#
_symmetry.space_group_name_H-M   'P 1'
#
loop_
_entity.id
_entity.type
_entity.pdbx_description
1 polymer ?
#
loop_
_entity_poly.entity_id
_entity_poly.type
_entity_poly.pdbx_seq_one_letter_code
_entity_poly.pdbx_strand_id
1 'polypeptide(L)'
;LLRPHAIQCQPCCCAEGYTKSAVQDTIDRAAGRILTIEEYVQLRAESSGVKWAYAAMEYAHGIDLPDEVHNDHIIVELGLAANQILTWSNDIYSFSLEQAKGYTHNFLFVVMWNNGRSRFC
;
A
#
# COMPACT_ATOMS: atom_id res chain seq x y z
N LEU A 1 5.91 -32.91 -5.88
CA LEU A 1 4.49 -32.53 -6.11
C LEU A 1 4.31 -31.14 -5.49
N LEU A 2 4.47 -30.10 -6.32
CA LEU A 2 4.18 -28.71 -5.95
C LEU A 2 2.71 -28.64 -5.52
N ARG A 3 2.38 -27.92 -4.44
CA ARG A 3 1.01 -27.82 -3.95
C ARG A 3 0.32 -26.71 -4.74
N PRO A 4 -0.55 -27.03 -5.73
CA PRO A 4 -1.10 -26.01 -6.64
C PRO A 4 -2.00 -24.98 -5.93
N HIS A 5 -2.37 -25.23 -4.68
CA HIS A 5 -3.23 -24.37 -3.89
C HIS A 5 -2.55 -23.11 -3.33
N ALA A 6 -1.25 -23.14 -3.02
CA ALA A 6 -0.59 -22.00 -2.37
C ALA A 6 -0.45 -20.78 -3.30
N ILE A 7 0.13 -20.99 -4.49
CA ILE A 7 0.20 -19.99 -5.59
C ILE A 7 -1.17 -19.39 -5.94
N GLN A 8 -2.26 -20.17 -5.81
CA GLN A 8 -3.58 -19.72 -6.21
C GLN A 8 -4.32 -18.94 -5.10
N CYS A 9 -4.07 -19.27 -3.83
CA CYS A 9 -4.71 -18.60 -2.69
C CYS A 9 -4.03 -17.27 -2.32
N GLN A 10 -2.70 -17.18 -2.46
CA GLN A 10 -1.92 -16.00 -2.08
C GLN A 10 -2.39 -14.70 -2.80
N PRO A 11 -2.59 -14.69 -4.14
CA PRO A 11 -3.08 -13.50 -4.84
C PRO A 11 -4.49 -13.08 -4.41
N CYS A 12 -5.36 -14.05 -4.11
CA CYS A 12 -6.71 -13.77 -3.61
C CYS A 12 -6.67 -13.08 -2.25
N CYS A 13 -5.87 -13.59 -1.30
CA CYS A 13 -5.73 -12.97 0.02
C CYS A 13 -5.15 -11.55 -0.08
N CYS A 14 -4.11 -11.33 -0.90
CA CYS A 14 -3.56 -10.00 -1.11
C CYS A 14 -4.55 -9.05 -1.82
N ALA A 15 -5.36 -9.57 -2.75
CA ALA A 15 -6.41 -8.79 -3.42
C ALA A 15 -7.50 -8.35 -2.43
N GLU A 16 -7.90 -9.22 -1.51
CA GLU A 16 -8.86 -8.87 -0.46
C GLU A 16 -8.33 -7.79 0.48
N GLY A 17 -7.07 -7.89 0.92
CA GLY A 17 -6.42 -6.88 1.77
C GLY A 17 -6.35 -5.51 1.07
N TYR A 18 -5.94 -5.51 -0.20
CA TYR A 18 -5.94 -4.31 -1.04
C TYR A 18 -7.33 -3.71 -1.20
N THR A 19 -8.33 -4.52 -1.53
CA THR A 19 -9.69 -4.01 -1.78
C THR A 19 -10.31 -3.42 -0.51
N LYS A 20 -10.13 -4.09 0.64
CA LYS A 20 -10.61 -3.60 1.94
C LYS A 20 -9.97 -2.26 2.31
N SER A 21 -8.66 -2.14 2.17
CA SER A 21 -7.92 -0.91 2.50
C SER A 21 -8.22 0.23 1.52
N ALA A 22 -8.38 -0.05 0.22
CA ALA A 22 -8.79 0.95 -0.77
C ALA A 22 -10.22 1.48 -0.52
N VAL A 23 -11.13 0.60 -0.06
CA VAL A 23 -12.48 1.02 0.37
C VAL A 23 -12.39 1.90 1.62
N GLN A 24 -11.57 1.53 2.61
CA GLN A 24 -11.37 2.34 3.80
C GLN A 24 -10.77 3.72 3.47
N ASP A 25 -9.79 3.79 2.56
CA ASP A 25 -9.23 5.04 2.05
C ASP A 25 -10.32 5.94 1.45
N THR A 26 -11.20 5.36 0.63
CA THR A 26 -12.32 6.08 0.02
C THR A 26 -13.31 6.60 1.06
N ILE A 27 -13.64 5.79 2.07
CA ILE A 27 -14.55 6.16 3.16
C ILE A 27 -13.95 7.34 3.95
N ASP A 28 -12.69 7.25 4.34
CA ASP A 28 -12.00 8.29 5.12
C ASP A 28 -11.95 9.61 4.34
N ARG A 29 -11.64 9.56 3.04
CA ARG A 29 -11.64 10.73 2.16
C ARG A 29 -13.02 11.36 2.02
N ALA A 30 -14.06 10.54 1.85
CA ALA A 30 -15.44 11.01 1.76
C ALA A 30 -15.89 11.67 3.08
N ALA A 31 -15.41 11.19 4.22
CA ALA A 31 -15.65 11.77 5.54
C ALA A 31 -14.79 13.01 5.84
N GLY A 32 -13.85 13.38 4.95
CA GLY A 32 -12.89 14.45 5.20
C GLY A 32 -11.92 14.15 6.35
N ARG A 33 -11.72 12.87 6.70
CA ARG A 33 -10.81 12.46 7.75
C ARG A 33 -9.37 12.72 7.30
N ILE A 34 -8.58 13.30 8.18
CA ILE A 34 -7.13 13.47 7.95
C ILE A 34 -6.42 12.51 8.88
N LEU A 35 -5.60 11.64 8.29
CA LEU A 35 -4.85 10.62 9.00
C LEU A 35 -3.69 11.23 9.78
N THR A 36 -3.33 10.60 10.89
CA THR A 36 -2.00 10.76 11.48
C THR A 36 -0.96 10.13 10.56
N ILE A 37 0.32 10.46 10.77
CA ILE A 37 1.42 9.89 9.98
C ILE A 37 1.43 8.35 10.10
N GLU A 38 1.25 7.83 11.32
CA GLU A 38 1.24 6.39 11.60
C GLU A 38 0.06 5.68 10.91
N GLU A 39 -1.16 6.22 11.03
CA GLU A 39 -2.34 5.68 10.36
C GLU A 39 -2.17 5.67 8.83
N TYR A 40 -1.56 6.72 8.26
CA TYR A 40 -1.30 6.78 6.83
C TYR A 40 -0.34 5.69 6.40
N VAL A 41 0.81 5.53 7.08
CA VAL A 41 1.81 4.51 6.74
C VAL A 41 1.19 3.11 6.76
N GLN A 42 0.38 2.81 7.79
CA GLN A 42 -0.29 1.52 7.92
C GLN A 42 -1.34 1.27 6.84
N LEU A 43 -2.26 2.23 6.64
CA LEU A 43 -3.32 2.09 5.63
C LEU A 43 -2.74 2.00 4.21
N ARG A 44 -1.76 2.85 3.91
CA ARG A 44 -1.16 2.96 2.58
C ARG A 44 -0.34 1.74 2.19
N ALA A 45 0.30 1.06 3.15
CA ALA A 45 1.01 -0.19 2.90
C ALA A 45 0.11 -1.29 2.31
N GLU A 46 -1.18 -1.30 2.68
CA GLU A 46 -2.19 -2.21 2.13
C GLU A 46 -2.86 -1.64 0.87
N SER A 47 -3.18 -0.34 0.86
CA SER A 47 -3.93 0.29 -0.23
C SER A 47 -3.09 0.66 -1.46
N SER A 48 -1.76 0.47 -1.42
CA SER A 48 -0.87 0.73 -2.58
C SER A 48 -1.03 -0.29 -3.71
N GLY A 49 -1.57 -1.48 -3.41
CA GLY A 49 -1.66 -2.59 -4.35
C GLY A 49 -0.33 -3.31 -4.64
N VAL A 50 0.77 -2.89 -4.02
CA VAL A 50 2.09 -3.48 -4.26
C VAL A 50 2.17 -4.93 -3.75
N LYS A 51 1.59 -5.22 -2.58
CA LYS A 51 1.52 -6.61 -2.05
C LYS A 51 0.77 -7.53 -3.00
N TRP A 52 -0.34 -7.05 -3.56
CA TRP A 52 -1.08 -7.79 -4.59
C TRP A 52 -0.25 -7.98 -5.86
N ALA A 53 0.51 -6.96 -6.29
CA ALA A 53 1.40 -7.08 -7.43
C ALA A 53 2.49 -8.14 -7.22
N TYR A 54 3.08 -8.27 -6.03
CA TYR A 54 4.03 -9.35 -5.72
C TYR A 54 3.41 -10.73 -5.93
N ALA A 55 2.26 -10.98 -5.31
CA ALA A 55 1.56 -12.26 -5.45
C ALA A 55 1.12 -12.53 -6.91
N ALA A 56 0.69 -11.49 -7.64
CA ALA A 56 0.33 -11.60 -9.04
C ALA A 56 1.54 -11.94 -9.93
N MET A 57 2.72 -11.39 -9.64
CA MET A 57 3.96 -11.73 -10.36
C MET A 57 4.36 -13.19 -10.14
N GLU A 58 4.32 -13.67 -8.90
CA GLU A 58 4.60 -15.07 -8.59
C GLU A 58 3.64 -16.01 -9.34
N TYR A 59 2.34 -15.70 -9.31
CA TYR A 59 1.33 -16.43 -10.06
C TYR A 59 1.59 -16.42 -11.57
N ALA A 60 1.84 -15.24 -12.15
CA ALA A 60 2.04 -15.08 -13.59
C ALA A 60 3.31 -15.80 -14.09
N HIS A 61 4.32 -15.93 -13.24
CA HIS A 61 5.56 -16.63 -13.56
C HIS A 61 5.59 -18.10 -13.10
N GLY A 62 4.54 -18.58 -12.45
CA GLY A 62 4.47 -19.95 -11.92
C GLY A 62 5.50 -20.22 -10.81
N ILE A 63 5.86 -19.19 -10.04
CA ILE A 63 6.80 -19.27 -8.93
C ILE A 63 6.03 -19.67 -7.68
N ASP A 64 6.35 -20.83 -7.10
CA ASP A 64 5.80 -21.33 -5.82
C ASP A 64 6.85 -21.11 -4.74
N LEU A 65 6.88 -19.93 -4.12
CA LEU A 65 7.78 -19.70 -3.00
C LEU A 65 7.29 -20.50 -1.78
N PRO A 66 8.15 -21.30 -1.12
CA PRO A 66 7.78 -21.98 0.12
C PRO A 66 7.38 -20.98 1.22
N ASP A 67 6.44 -21.37 2.08
CA ASP A 67 5.96 -20.54 3.19
C ASP A 67 7.11 -20.07 4.10
N GLU A 68 8.17 -20.87 4.27
CA GLU A 68 9.33 -20.49 5.07
C GLU A 68 10.10 -19.30 4.46
N VAL A 69 10.07 -19.16 3.13
CA VAL A 69 10.68 -18.02 2.43
C VAL A 69 9.77 -16.80 2.54
N HIS A 70 8.46 -16.96 2.34
CA HIS A 70 7.51 -15.85 2.51
C HIS A 70 7.52 -15.27 3.92
N ASN A 71 7.67 -16.13 4.92
CA ASN A 71 7.66 -15.74 6.33
C ASN A 71 9.08 -15.41 6.85
N ASP A 72 10.12 -15.51 6.03
CA ASP A 72 11.46 -15.10 6.42
C ASP A 72 11.47 -13.59 6.67
N HIS A 73 11.96 -13.20 7.86
CA HIS A 73 11.97 -11.81 8.30
C HIS A 73 12.66 -10.86 7.31
N ILE A 74 13.72 -11.29 6.61
CA ILE A 74 14.44 -10.47 5.63
C ILE A 74 13.54 -10.24 4.41
N ILE A 75 12.84 -11.28 3.96
CA ILE A 75 11.93 -11.19 2.81
C ILE A 75 10.74 -10.28 3.11
N VAL A 76 10.16 -10.39 4.30
CA VAL A 76 9.05 -9.52 4.75
C VAL A 76 9.49 -8.06 4.82
N GLU A 77 10.63 -7.78 5.46
CA GLU A 77 11.18 -6.42 5.58
C GLU A 77 11.55 -5.84 4.22
N LEU A 78 12.15 -6.64 3.33
CA LEU A 78 12.47 -6.23 1.97
C LEU A 78 11.19 -5.88 1.18
N GLY A 79 10.15 -6.71 1.28
CA GLY A 79 8.86 -6.45 0.64
C GLY A 79 8.20 -5.18 1.16
N LEU A 80 8.27 -4.94 2.47
CA LEU A 80 7.75 -3.72 3.09
C LEU A 80 8.53 -2.47 2.63
N ALA A 81 9.85 -2.52 2.64
CA ALA A 81 10.71 -1.42 2.19
C ALA A 81 10.49 -1.09 0.70
N ALA A 82 10.43 -2.12 -0.16
CA ALA A 82 10.15 -1.94 -1.57
C ALA A 82 8.75 -1.34 -1.83
N ASN A 83 7.74 -1.76 -1.05
CA ASN A 83 6.41 -1.16 -1.08
C ASN A 83 6.45 0.33 -0.68
N GLN A 84 7.13 0.68 0.41
CA GLN A 84 7.28 2.08 0.83
C GLN A 84 7.97 2.93 -0.23
N ILE A 85 9.05 2.43 -0.85
CA ILE A 85 9.76 3.15 -1.92
C ILE A 85 8.81 3.43 -3.08
N LEU A 86 8.09 2.43 -3.57
CA LEU A 86 7.15 2.59 -4.70
C LEU A 86 6.01 3.55 -4.34
N THR A 87 5.43 3.37 -3.17
CA THR A 87 4.27 4.12 -2.68
C THR A 87 4.61 5.58 -2.43
N TRP A 88 5.67 5.87 -1.67
CA TRP A 88 6.03 7.25 -1.36
C TRP A 88 6.59 7.98 -2.58
N SER A 89 7.25 7.26 -3.50
CA SER A 89 7.59 7.83 -4.81
C SER A 89 6.34 8.24 -5.57
N ASN A 90 5.31 7.39 -5.61
CA ASN A 90 4.02 7.73 -6.20
C ASN A 90 3.42 8.98 -5.54
N ASP A 91 3.38 9.04 -4.20
CA ASP A 91 2.83 10.18 -3.47
C ASP A 91 3.57 11.48 -3.79
N ILE A 92 4.91 11.44 -3.92
CA ILE A 92 5.72 12.61 -4.31
C ILE A 92 5.38 13.06 -5.73
N TYR A 93 5.32 12.13 -6.68
CA TYR A 93 5.04 12.45 -8.09
C TYR A 93 3.59 12.88 -8.33
N SER A 94 2.64 12.34 -7.58
CA SER A 94 1.21 12.64 -7.70
C SER A 94 0.78 13.87 -6.89
N PHE A 95 1.61 14.32 -5.94
CA PHE A 95 1.25 15.34 -4.94
C PHE A 95 0.56 16.57 -5.53
N SER A 96 1.17 17.22 -6.53
CA SER A 96 0.63 18.45 -7.11
C SER A 96 -0.77 18.25 -7.72
N LEU A 97 -0.99 17.09 -8.36
CA LEU A 97 -2.27 16.75 -8.97
C LEU A 97 -3.33 16.42 -7.92
N GLU A 98 -2.96 15.65 -6.90
CA GLU A 98 -3.85 15.23 -5.82
C GLU A 98 -4.27 16.41 -4.96
N GLN A 99 -3.32 17.28 -4.63
CA GLN A 99 -3.59 18.53 -3.93
C GLN A 99 -4.54 19.44 -4.71
N ALA A 100 -4.33 19.61 -6.02
CA ALA A 100 -5.22 20.42 -6.85
C ALA A 100 -6.67 19.88 -6.87
N LYS A 101 -6.85 18.59 -6.61
CA LYS A 101 -8.17 17.93 -6.46
C LYS A 101 -8.70 17.95 -5.02
N GLY A 102 -7.95 18.53 -4.07
CA GLY A 102 -8.31 18.56 -2.66
C GLY A 102 -8.17 17.22 -1.95
N TYR A 103 -7.35 16.31 -2.47
CA TYR A 103 -7.14 15.00 -1.83
C TYR A 103 -6.15 15.12 -0.66
N THR A 104 -6.52 14.51 0.47
CA THR A 104 -5.78 14.56 1.74
C THR A 104 -4.97 13.28 2.01
N HIS A 105 -5.21 12.21 1.24
CA HIS A 105 -4.60 10.89 1.41
C HIS A 105 -3.30 10.75 0.61
N ASN A 106 -2.34 11.62 0.93
CA ASN A 106 -1.00 11.66 0.35
C ASN A 106 0.02 11.86 1.47
N PHE A 107 1.15 11.15 1.44
CA PHE A 107 2.14 11.22 2.52
C PHE A 107 2.61 12.66 2.81
N LEU A 108 2.90 13.45 1.76
CA LEU A 108 3.34 14.83 1.93
C LEU A 108 2.26 15.69 2.59
N PHE A 109 0.99 15.53 2.17
CA PHE A 109 -0.13 16.23 2.78
C PHE A 109 -0.24 15.91 4.28
N VAL A 110 -0.23 14.63 4.62
CA VAL A 110 -0.35 14.14 6.00
C VAL A 110 0.78 14.67 6.88
N VAL A 111 2.02 14.61 6.41
CA VAL A 111 3.18 15.14 7.16
C VAL A 111 3.08 16.64 7.38
N MET A 112 2.66 17.41 6.36
CA MET A 112 2.50 18.86 6.50
C MET A 112 1.40 19.23 7.49
N TRP A 113 0.24 18.57 7.39
CA TRP A 113 -0.90 18.78 8.27
C TRP A 113 -0.54 18.51 9.74
N ASN A 114 0.07 17.36 10.01
CA ASN A 114 0.43 16.95 11.37
C ASN A 114 1.57 17.82 11.97
N ASN A 115 2.34 18.52 11.14
CA ASN A 115 3.37 19.47 11.57
C ASN A 115 2.89 20.94 11.60
N GLY A 116 1.58 21.20 11.52
CA GLY A 116 1.01 22.54 11.60
C GLY A 116 1.27 23.42 10.38
N ARG A 117 1.66 22.85 9.25
CA ARG A 117 1.84 23.56 7.97
C ARG A 117 0.54 23.50 7.18
N SER A 118 -0.35 24.44 7.43
CA SER A 118 -1.72 24.46 6.88
C SER A 118 -1.91 25.30 5.61
N ARG A 119 -0.87 25.97 5.10
CA ARG A 119 -0.98 26.84 3.92
C ARG A 119 -0.34 26.23 2.70
N PHE A 120 -1.19 25.95 1.72
CA PHE A 120 -0.80 25.83 0.31
C PHE A 120 -1.10 27.18 -0.34
N CYS A 121 -0.10 27.74 -1.02
CA CYS A 121 -0.29 28.93 -1.85
C CYS A 121 -1.06 28.56 -3.12
#